data_AF-A0A4Q3RI41-F1
#
_entry.id   AF-A0A4Q3RI41-F1
#
_cell.length_a   1.000
_cell.length_b   1.000
_cell.length_c   1.000
_cell.angle_alpha   90.00
_cell.angle_beta   90.00
_cell.angle_gamma   90.00
#
_symmetry.space_group_name_H-M   'P 1'
#
loop_
_entity.id
_entity.type
_entity.pdbx_description
1 polymer ?
#
loop_
_entity_poly.entity_id
_entity_poly.type
_entity_poly.pdbx_seq_one_letter_code
_entity_poly.pdbx_strand_id
1 'polypeptide(L)'
;MMRILLKPFHLLYVIYAFALFAALMILVFIWSLIASLAGKIKGGNLVYYGCMVWADLWFPLIFIWHRNIYIEKPKPHESYIFVANHISYLDSAVLPKTFRRPVRPLGKVEMAKIPIFGT
;
A
#
# COMPACT_ATOMS: atom_id res chain seq x y z
N MET A 1 18.63 9.20 29.12
CA MET A 1 17.83 10.42 29.42
C MET A 1 17.02 10.90 28.21
N MET A 2 17.64 11.32 27.09
CA MET A 2 16.92 11.81 25.89
C MET A 2 15.87 10.86 25.30
N ARG A 3 16.14 9.54 25.30
CA ARG A 3 15.19 8.53 24.78
C ARG A 3 13.88 8.45 25.56
N ILE A 4 13.82 8.91 26.81
CA ILE A 4 12.59 8.91 27.62
C ILE A 4 11.80 10.20 27.34
N LEU A 5 12.50 11.33 27.22
CA LEU A 5 11.89 12.63 26.94
C LEU A 5 11.24 12.72 25.55
N LEU A 6 11.77 11.97 24.58
CA LEU A 6 11.23 11.91 23.21
C LEU A 6 10.04 10.96 23.05
N LYS A 7 9.77 10.06 24.02
CA LYS A 7 8.65 9.11 23.96
C LYS A 7 7.29 9.77 23.73
N PRO A 8 6.89 10.85 24.45
CA PRO A 8 5.61 11.50 24.18
C PRO A 8 5.53 12.06 22.75
N PHE A 9 6.60 12.65 22.23
CA PHE A 9 6.63 13.14 20.85
C PHE A 9 6.55 12.01 19.82
N HIS A 10 7.23 10.89 20.08
CA HIS A 10 7.09 9.70 19.23
C HIS A 10 5.67 9.13 19.26
N LEU A 11 5.03 9.08 20.43
CA LEU A 11 3.66 8.62 20.55
C LEU A 11 2.70 9.53 19.78
N LEU A 12 2.85 10.86 19.92
CA LEU A 12 2.06 11.83 19.16
C LEU A 12 2.26 11.65 17.66
N TYR A 13 3.51 11.48 17.21
CA TYR A 13 3.81 11.23 15.80
C TYR A 13 3.18 9.92 15.29
N VAL A 14 3.26 8.83 16.06
CA VAL A 14 2.65 7.54 15.68
C VAL A 14 1.13 7.66 15.59
N ILE A 15 0.50 8.30 16.58
CA ILE A 15 -0.95 8.54 16.56
C ILE A 15 -1.33 9.38 15.35
N TYR A 16 -0.59 10.46 15.08
CA TYR A 16 -0.80 11.30 13.90
C TYR A 16 -0.67 10.51 12.59
N ALA A 17 0.43 9.77 12.41
CA ALA A 17 0.71 9.01 11.20
C ALA A 17 -0.34 7.91 10.98
N PHE A 18 -0.76 7.22 12.05
CA PHE A 18 -1.78 6.18 12.00
C PHE A 18 -3.18 6.74 11.75
N ALA A 19 -3.55 7.85 12.40
CA ALA A 19 -4.83 8.52 12.16
C ALA A 19 -4.94 8.97 10.70
N LEU A 20 -3.86 9.57 10.17
CA LEU A 20 -3.81 9.97 8.77
C LEU A 20 -3.84 8.77 7.82
N PHE A 21 -3.14 7.67 8.16
CA PHE A 21 -3.20 6.41 7.42
C PHE A 21 -4.66 5.95 7.29
N ALA A 22 -5.36 5.84 8.42
CA ALA A 22 -6.73 5.35 8.48
C ALA A 22 -7.69 6.26 7.71
N ALA A 23 -7.60 7.58 7.91
CA ALA A 23 -8.45 8.56 7.23
C ALA A 23 -8.31 8.46 5.70
N LEU A 24 -7.08 8.41 5.18
CA LEU A 24 -6.84 8.29 3.74
C LEU A 24 -7.25 6.89 3.22
N MET A 25 -7.06 5.83 4.01
CA MET A 25 -7.47 4.47 3.62
C MET A 25 -8.99 4.31 3.54
N ILE A 26 -9.77 5.02 4.35
CA ILE A 26 -11.24 5.05 4.23
C ILE A 26 -11.65 5.58 2.84
N LEU A 27 -10.96 6.61 2.33
CA LEU A 27 -11.22 7.13 0.98
C LEU A 27 -10.90 6.09 -0.09
N VAL A 28 -9.75 5.41 0.04
CA VAL A 28 -9.38 4.30 -0.86
C VAL A 28 -10.39 3.17 -0.79
N PHE A 29 -10.92 2.87 0.39
CA PHE A 29 -11.93 1.84 0.57
C PHE A 29 -13.22 2.20 -0.17
N ILE A 30 -13.74 3.41 0.01
CA ILE A 30 -14.94 3.89 -0.72
C ILE A 30 -14.70 3.82 -2.23
N TRP A 31 -13.53 4.30 -2.70
CA TRP A 31 -13.12 4.18 -4.09
C TRP A 31 -13.09 2.73 -4.57
N SER A 32 -12.60 1.81 -3.74
CA SER A 32 -12.48 0.39 -4.09
C SER A 32 -13.83 -0.29 -4.32
N LEU A 33 -14.86 0.10 -3.57
CA LEU A 33 -16.22 -0.41 -3.75
C LEU A 33 -16.75 -0.04 -5.14
N ILE A 34 -16.53 1.22 -5.55
CA ILE A 34 -16.95 1.72 -6.87
C ILE A 34 -16.11 1.09 -7.98
N ALA A 35 -14.79 1.07 -7.80
CA ALA A 35 -13.84 0.53 -8.78
C ALA A 35 -14.09 -0.96 -9.06
N SER A 36 -14.48 -1.74 -8.05
CA SER A 36 -14.74 -3.17 -8.18
C SER A 36 -15.90 -3.49 -9.14
N LEU A 37 -16.82 -2.53 -9.36
CA LEU A 37 -17.90 -2.66 -10.34
C LEU A 37 -17.40 -2.68 -11.80
N ALA A 38 -16.18 -2.19 -12.07
CA ALA A 38 -15.58 -2.19 -13.41
C ALA A 38 -15.03 -3.56 -13.86
N GLY A 39 -15.32 -4.63 -13.11
CA GLY A 39 -14.90 -6.01 -13.40
C GLY A 39 -13.50 -6.37 -12.88
N LYS A 40 -13.15 -7.66 -12.98
CA LYS A 40 -11.99 -8.25 -12.29
C LYS A 40 -10.65 -7.58 -12.61
N ILE A 41 -10.38 -7.29 -13.89
CA ILE A 41 -9.08 -6.75 -14.32
C ILE A 41 -9.03 -5.23 -14.14
N LYS A 42 -9.99 -4.50 -14.74
CA LYS A 42 -10.02 -3.04 -14.71
C LYS A 42 -10.26 -2.52 -13.30
N GLY A 43 -11.19 -3.11 -12.55
CA GLY A 43 -11.45 -2.75 -11.16
C GLY A 43 -10.23 -2.96 -10.27
N GLY A 44 -9.60 -4.14 -10.34
CA GLY A 44 -8.37 -4.41 -9.60
C GLY A 44 -7.20 -3.48 -9.96
N ASN A 45 -7.15 -2.96 -11.20
CA ASN A 45 -6.18 -1.93 -11.59
C ASN A 45 -6.52 -0.58 -10.95
N LEU A 46 -7.78 -0.15 -11.04
CA LEU A 46 -8.26 1.11 -10.47
C LEU A 46 -8.09 1.17 -8.95
N VAL A 47 -8.33 0.07 -8.24
CA VAL A 47 -8.05 -0.04 -6.80
C VAL A 47 -6.55 0.20 -6.54
N TYR A 48 -5.69 -0.46 -7.31
CA TYR A 48 -4.25 -0.31 -7.14
C TYR A 48 -3.76 1.13 -7.42
N TYR A 49 -4.33 1.78 -8.44
CA TYR A 49 -4.08 3.20 -8.70
C TYR A 49 -4.51 4.07 -7.51
N GLY A 50 -5.65 3.78 -6.89
CA GLY A 50 -6.09 4.42 -5.65
C GLY A 50 -5.07 4.27 -4.53
N CYS A 51 -4.52 3.07 -4.32
CA CYS A 51 -3.46 2.83 -3.35
C CYS A 51 -2.16 3.58 -3.68
N MET A 52 -1.83 3.77 -4.96
CA MET A 52 -0.65 4.56 -5.35
C MET A 52 -0.82 6.04 -5.02
N VAL A 53 -1.99 6.62 -5.33
CA VAL A 53 -2.33 7.99 -4.96
C VAL A 53 -2.31 8.16 -3.44
N TRP A 54 -2.92 7.21 -2.72
CA TRP A 54 -2.88 7.18 -1.27
C TRP A 54 -1.45 7.21 -0.72
N ALA A 55 -0.55 6.38 -1.26
CA ALA A 55 0.83 6.36 -0.79
C ALA A 55 1.59 7.63 -1.19
N ASP A 56 1.28 8.23 -2.34
CA ASP A 56 1.86 9.52 -2.75
C ASP A 56 1.45 10.67 -1.85
N LEU A 57 0.28 10.59 -1.21
CA LEU A 57 -0.16 11.55 -0.21
C LEU A 57 0.38 11.22 1.20
N TRP A 58 0.22 9.97 1.65
CA TRP A 58 0.49 9.61 3.04
C TRP A 58 1.97 9.74 3.41
N PHE A 59 2.88 9.18 2.59
CA PHE A 59 4.33 9.18 2.87
C PHE A 59 4.91 10.59 3.11
N PRO A 60 4.72 11.58 2.22
CA PRO A 60 5.25 12.92 2.47
C PRO A 60 4.58 13.63 3.64
N LEU A 61 3.28 13.38 3.89
CA LEU A 61 2.57 13.99 5.04
C LEU A 61 3.10 13.46 6.39
N ILE A 62 3.60 12.23 6.43
CA ILE A 62 4.30 11.70 7.61
C ILE A 62 5.82 11.91 7.53
N PHE A 63 6.30 12.76 6.64
CA PHE A 63 7.72 13.10 6.48
C PHE A 63 8.64 11.92 6.09
N ILE A 64 8.11 10.88 5.44
CA ILE A 64 8.89 9.76 4.90
C ILE A 64 9.04 9.90 3.38
N TRP A 65 10.28 9.92 2.91
CA TRP A 65 10.60 10.07 1.50
C TRP A 65 11.04 8.74 0.89
N HIS A 66 10.10 8.06 0.23
CA HIS A 66 10.38 6.83 -0.49
C HIS A 66 11.24 7.07 -1.74
N ARG A 67 12.26 6.23 -1.96
CA ARG A 67 13.08 6.24 -3.18
C ARG A 67 13.21 4.84 -3.74
N ASN A 68 12.99 4.69 -5.05
CA ASN A 68 13.32 3.47 -5.77
C ASN A 68 14.71 3.59 -6.38
N ILE A 69 15.58 2.65 -6.04
CA ILE A 69 16.89 2.49 -6.66
C ILE A 69 16.80 1.26 -7.57
N TYR A 70 17.11 1.44 -8.85
CA TYR A 70 17.00 0.39 -9.85
C TYR A 70 18.40 0.04 -10.35
N ILE A 71 18.74 -1.24 -10.32
CA ILE A 71 19.84 -1.80 -11.12
C ILE A 71 19.36 -1.86 -12.57
N GLU A 72 18.17 -2.41 -12.78
CA GLU A 72 17.44 -2.37 -14.05
C GLU A 72 15.98 -1.97 -13.78
N LYS A 73 15.46 -1.04 -14.59
CA LYS A 73 14.06 -0.63 -14.49
C LYS A 73 13.20 -1.63 -15.24
N PRO A 74 12.14 -2.17 -14.62
CA PRO A 74 11.24 -3.06 -15.33
C PRO A 74 10.55 -2.32 -16.48
N LYS A 75 10.48 -2.97 -17.63
CA LYS A 75 9.91 -2.39 -18.85
C LYS A 75 8.38 -2.34 -18.76
N PRO A 76 7.76 -1.34 -19.41
CA PRO A 76 6.31 -1.34 -19.57
C PRO A 76 5.87 -2.52 -20.43
N HIS A 77 4.63 -3.01 -20.24
CA HIS A 77 4.02 -4.11 -21.00
C HIS A 77 4.66 -5.50 -20.88
N GLU A 78 5.63 -5.66 -19.98
CA GLU A 78 6.19 -6.96 -19.62
C GLU A 78 5.68 -7.43 -18.25
N SER A 79 5.52 -8.74 -18.10
CA SER A 79 5.11 -9.39 -16.86
C SER A 79 6.33 -9.72 -16.00
N TYR A 80 6.28 -9.36 -14.72
CA TYR A 80 7.35 -9.61 -13.76
C TYR A 80 6.80 -10.28 -12.50
N ILE A 81 7.58 -11.17 -11.92
CA ILE A 81 7.35 -11.68 -10.57
C ILE A 81 8.27 -10.89 -9.63
N PHE A 82 7.69 -10.09 -8.75
CA PHE A 82 8.45 -9.37 -7.73
C PHE A 82 8.61 -10.25 -6.50
N VAL A 83 9.85 -10.55 -6.15
CA VAL A 83 10.21 -11.25 -4.92
C VAL A 83 10.76 -10.21 -3.95
N ALA A 84 9.99 -9.92 -2.90
CA ALA A 84 10.38 -8.99 -1.83
C ALA A 84 10.72 -9.77 -0.56
N ASN A 85 11.64 -9.23 0.24
CA ASN A 85 11.77 -9.65 1.63
C ASN A 85 10.55 -9.16 2.44
N HIS A 86 10.35 -9.74 3.63
CA HIS A 86 9.31 -9.29 4.55
C HIS A 86 9.92 -9.07 5.93
N ILE A 87 10.04 -7.79 6.31
CA ILE A 87 10.75 -7.37 7.53
C ILE A 87 9.95 -6.40 8.37
N SER A 88 8.87 -5.83 7.84
CA SER A 88 8.11 -4.79 8.52
C SER A 88 6.62 -4.83 8.18
N TYR A 89 5.79 -4.41 9.15
CA TYR A 89 4.37 -4.13 8.88
C TYR A 89 4.18 -3.03 7.83
N LEU A 90 5.17 -2.12 7.70
CA LEU A 90 5.15 -1.04 6.73
C LEU A 90 5.33 -1.56 5.29
N ASP A 91 5.77 -2.80 5.08
CA ASP A 91 6.05 -3.35 3.75
C ASP A 91 4.83 -3.19 2.83
N SER A 92 3.63 -3.50 3.33
CA SER A 92 2.37 -3.38 2.58
C SER A 92 2.09 -1.94 2.11
N ALA A 93 2.36 -0.96 2.95
CA ALA A 93 2.20 0.46 2.63
C ALA A 93 3.25 0.95 1.62
N VAL A 94 4.43 0.34 1.59
CA VAL A 94 5.54 0.71 0.69
C VAL A 94 5.31 0.15 -0.73
N LEU A 95 4.64 -1.00 -0.89
CA LEU A 95 4.47 -1.64 -2.21
C LEU A 95 3.92 -0.71 -3.31
N PRO A 96 2.87 0.12 -3.07
CA PRO A 96 2.37 1.04 -4.09
C PRO A 96 3.42 2.06 -4.54
N LYS A 97 4.34 2.48 -3.66
CA LYS A 97 5.47 3.37 -4.01
C LYS A 97 6.58 2.63 -4.74
N THR A 98 6.79 1.35 -4.42
CA THR A 98 7.85 0.52 -5.01
C THR A 98 7.54 0.13 -6.44
N PHE A 99 6.38 -0.50 -6.69
CA PHE A 99 6.12 -1.11 -8.00
C PHE A 99 5.63 -0.14 -9.05
N ARG A 100 4.94 0.94 -8.63
CA ARG A 100 4.40 1.99 -9.51
C ARG A 100 3.58 1.48 -10.69
N ARG A 101 2.97 0.30 -10.54
CA ARG A 101 2.07 -0.34 -11.51
C ARG A 101 1.16 -1.33 -10.78
N PRO A 102 -0.01 -1.67 -11.33
CA PRO A 102 -0.85 -2.72 -10.76
C PRO A 102 -0.08 -4.04 -10.59
N VAL A 103 -0.02 -4.54 -9.36
CA VAL A 103 0.48 -5.90 -9.07
C VAL A 103 -0.64 -6.76 -8.53
N ARG A 104 -0.47 -8.08 -8.63
CA ARG A 104 -1.38 -9.07 -8.07
C ARG A 104 -0.68 -9.80 -6.94
N PRO A 105 -1.03 -9.53 -5.67
CA PRO A 105 -0.46 -10.28 -4.56
C PRO A 105 -0.95 -11.72 -4.62
N LEU A 106 -0.07 -12.66 -4.26
CA LEU A 106 -0.42 -14.08 -4.19
C LEU A 106 -1.21 -14.32 -2.90
N GLY A 107 -2.47 -14.70 -3.05
CA GLY A 107 -3.31 -15.18 -1.95
C GLY A 107 -3.11 -16.67 -1.73
N LYS A 108 -3.22 -17.11 -0.48
CA LYS A 108 -3.32 -18.54 -0.13
C LYS A 108 -4.58 -19.13 -0.76
N VAL A 109 -4.49 -20.32 -1.36
CA VAL A 109 -5.63 -20.97 -2.04
C VAL A 109 -6.79 -21.23 -1.06
N GLU A 110 -6.48 -21.43 0.21
CA GLU A 110 -7.46 -21.60 1.28
C GLU A 110 -8.35 -20.36 1.46
N MET A 111 -7.86 -19.17 1.11
CA MET A 111 -8.65 -17.93 1.16
C MET A 111 -9.80 -17.96 0.16
N ALA A 112 -9.69 -18.74 -0.93
CA ALA A 112 -10.77 -18.90 -1.90
C ALA A 112 -11.98 -19.68 -1.32
N LYS A 113 -11.83 -20.30 -0.15
CA LYS A 113 -12.95 -20.96 0.55
C LYS A 113 -13.68 -20.01 1.50
N ILE A 114 -13.13 -18.82 1.77
CA ILE A 114 -13.72 -17.85 2.69
C ILE A 114 -14.75 -17.02 1.90
N PRO A 115 -16.01 -16.93 2.37
CA PRO A 115 -17.02 -16.06 1.78
C PRO A 115 -16.47 -14.63 1.66
N ILE A 116 -16.77 -13.94 0.56
CA ILE A 116 -16.24 -12.59 0.19
C ILE A 116 -14.84 -12.61 -0.45
N PHE A 117 -13.95 -13.53 -0.07
CA PHE A 117 -12.59 -13.61 -0.66
C PHE A 117 -12.47 -14.58 -1.85
N GLY A 118 -13.38 -15.56 -1.96
CA GLY A 118 -13.33 -16.63 -2.96
C GLY A 118 -14.26 -16.53 -4.16
N THR A 119 -15.10 -15.50 -4.22
CA THR A 119 -16.07 -15.22 -5.30
C THR A 119 -15.48 -14.28 -6.35
#